data_AF-X0TWU6-F1
#
_entry.id   AF-X0TWU6-F1
#
_cell.length_a   1.000
_cell.length_b   1.000
_cell.length_c   1.000
_cell.angle_alpha   90.00
_cell.angle_beta   90.00
_cell.angle_gamma   90.00
#
_symmetry.space_group_name_H-M   'P 1'
#
loop_
_entity.id
_entity.type
_entity.pdbx_description
1 polymer ?
#
loop_
_entity_poly.entity_id
_entity_poly.type
_entity_poly.pdbx_seq_one_letter_code
_entity_poly.pdbx_strand_id
1 'polypeptide(L)'
;MAKKSISLSKEFLKGLWDENPVLRMLLGLCPTLAVTNSAINGLAMGLATTFVLLSSSVIISLLRKVIPHQVRIAGYIVIIATFVTVAD
;
A
#
# COMPACT_ATOMS: atom_id res chain seq x y z
N MET A 1 -29.90 31.14 -2.57
CA MET A 1 -30.60 30.36 -1.53
C MET A 1 -29.62 29.38 -0.89
N ALA A 2 -29.56 29.39 0.44
CA ALA A 2 -29.01 28.38 1.36
C ALA A 2 -27.51 28.00 1.28
N LYS A 3 -26.69 28.88 1.87
CA LYS A 3 -25.42 28.58 2.52
C LYS A 3 -25.64 27.49 3.61
N LYS A 4 -25.34 26.22 3.34
CA LYS A 4 -25.35 25.14 4.35
C LYS A 4 -23.93 24.63 4.57
N SER A 5 -23.45 24.77 5.80
CA SER A 5 -22.14 24.33 6.28
C SER A 5 -21.91 22.85 5.96
N ILE A 6 -21.13 22.56 4.90
CA ILE A 6 -20.67 21.19 4.59
C ILE A 6 -19.35 21.05 5.33
N SER A 7 -19.38 20.26 6.40
CA SER A 7 -18.22 19.94 7.22
C SER A 7 -17.16 19.27 6.33
N LEU A 8 -15.99 19.89 6.17
CA LEU A 8 -14.88 19.35 5.36
C LEU A 8 -14.54 17.89 5.74
N SER A 9 -14.78 17.53 6.99
CA SER A 9 -14.60 16.19 7.52
C SER A 9 -15.46 15.15 6.79
N LYS A 10 -16.66 15.50 6.32
CA LYS A 10 -17.55 14.57 5.61
C LYS A 10 -17.09 14.30 4.17
N GLU A 11 -16.62 15.33 3.48
CA GLU A 11 -16.08 15.17 2.12
C GLU A 11 -14.74 14.42 2.14
N PHE A 12 -13.92 14.68 3.17
CA PHE A 12 -12.66 13.96 3.38
C PHE A 12 -12.88 12.48 3.74
N LEU A 13 -13.86 12.18 4.61
CA LEU A 13 -14.24 10.79 4.91
C LEU A 13 -14.77 10.06 3.66
N LYS A 14 -15.51 10.77 2.79
CA LYS A 14 -16.05 10.20 1.56
C LYS A 14 -14.95 9.84 0.57
N GLY A 15 -13.94 10.71 0.41
CA GLY A 15 -12.75 10.43 -0.40
C GLY A 15 -11.87 9.30 0.16
N LEU A 16 -11.80 9.18 1.49
CA LEU A 16 -11.00 8.15 2.16
C LEU A 16 -11.68 6.77 2.16
N TRP A 17 -13.00 6.70 2.26
CA TRP A 17 -13.73 5.44 2.47
C TRP A 17 -14.52 4.93 1.25
N ASP A 18 -15.20 5.82 0.52
CA ASP A 18 -16.02 5.40 -0.63
C ASP A 18 -15.19 5.37 -1.92
N GLU A 19 -14.30 6.34 -2.10
CA GLU A 19 -13.52 6.52 -3.34
C GLU A 19 -12.18 5.78 -3.35
N ASN A 20 -11.67 5.32 -2.19
CA ASN A 20 -10.38 4.63 -2.13
C ASN A 20 -10.56 3.10 -2.03
N PRO A 21 -10.49 2.36 -3.16
CA PRO A 21 -10.64 0.91 -3.15
C PRO A 21 -9.57 0.22 -2.31
N VAL A 22 -8.39 0.82 -2.08
CA VAL A 22 -7.32 0.26 -1.23
C VAL A 22 -7.79 0.12 0.21
N LEU A 23 -8.49 1.12 0.73
CA LEU A 23 -9.01 1.13 2.10
C LEU A 23 -10.28 0.28 2.22
N ARG A 24 -11.16 0.32 1.22
CA ARG A 24 -12.42 -0.45 1.23
C ARG A 24 -12.20 -1.95 1.09
N MET A 25 -11.24 -2.38 0.27
CA MET A 25 -10.90 -3.80 0.09
C MET A 25 -9.83 -4.31 1.05
N LEU A 26 -9.29 -3.45 1.93
CA LEU A 26 -8.22 -3.81 2.86
C LEU A 26 -7.06 -4.53 2.13
N LEU A 27 -6.64 -3.96 1.00
CA LEU A 27 -5.58 -4.53 0.18
C LEU A 27 -4.26 -4.48 0.96
N GLY A 28 -3.77 -5.65 1.39
CA GLY A 28 -2.49 -5.79 2.10
C GLY A 28 -2.54 -6.30 3.55
N LEU A 29 -3.65 -6.87 4.03
CA LEU A 29 -3.77 -7.37 5.42
C LEU A 29 -3.13 -8.74 5.72
N CYS A 30 -2.69 -9.50 4.72
CA CYS A 30 -2.08 -10.82 4.92
C CYS A 30 -0.97 -10.84 6.00
N PRO A 31 0.03 -9.93 5.98
CA PRO A 31 1.11 -9.96 6.98
C PRO A 31 0.63 -9.62 8.40
N THR A 32 -0.37 -8.73 8.54
CA THR A 32 -0.97 -8.40 9.84
C THR A 32 -1.69 -9.57 10.49
N LEU A 33 -2.35 -10.42 9.69
CA LEU A 33 -3.02 -11.63 10.21
C LEU A 33 -1.99 -12.69 10.62
N ALA A 34 -0.92 -12.86 9.83
CA ALA A 34 0.14 -13.84 10.08
C ALA A 34 0.94 -13.58 11.37
N VAL A 35 1.14 -12.31 11.73
CA VAL A 35 2.01 -11.88 12.84
C VAL A 35 1.35 -11.93 14.23
N THR A 36 0.04 -12.14 14.31
CA THR A 36 -0.71 -12.16 15.59
C THR A 36 -0.27 -13.25 16.57
N ASN A 37 0.44 -14.29 16.12
CA ASN A 37 0.92 -15.38 16.97
C ASN A 37 2.16 -15.01 17.80
N SER A 38 3.01 -14.09 17.35
CA SER A 38 4.29 -13.81 18.01
C SER A 38 4.83 -12.43 17.67
N ALA A 39 5.08 -11.62 18.71
CA ALA A 39 5.68 -10.29 18.58
C ALA A 39 7.06 -10.32 17.91
N ILE A 40 7.84 -11.38 18.13
CA ILE A 40 9.17 -11.59 17.54
C ILE A 40 9.08 -11.78 16.02
N ASN A 41 8.13 -12.60 15.55
CA ASN A 41 7.91 -12.83 14.11
C ASN A 41 7.42 -11.54 13.44
N GLY A 42 6.59 -10.75 14.13
CA GLY A 42 6.16 -9.43 13.67
C GLY A 42 7.28 -8.43 13.48
N LEU A 43 8.18 -8.36 14.46
CA LEU A 43 9.34 -7.47 14.38
C LEU A 43 10.27 -7.88 13.24
N ALA A 44 10.51 -9.19 13.08
CA ALA A 44 11.34 -9.74 12.01
C ALA A 44 10.75 -9.44 10.62
N MET A 45 9.45 -9.70 10.44
CA MET A 45 8.75 -9.47 9.17
C MET A 45 8.67 -7.98 8.81
N GLY A 46 8.44 -7.11 9.79
CA GLY A 46 8.44 -5.66 9.60
C GLY A 46 9.81 -5.10 9.22
N LEU A 47 10.88 -5.58 9.86
CA LEU A 47 12.25 -5.20 9.51
C LEU A 47 12.64 -5.70 8.12
N ALA A 48 12.32 -6.94 7.80
CA ALA A 48 12.57 -7.53 6.48
C ALA A 48 11.87 -6.73 5.37
N THR A 49 10.57 -6.45 5.52
CA THR A 49 9.78 -5.71 4.52
C THR A 49 10.23 -4.25 4.39
N THR A 50 10.67 -3.60 5.47
CA THR A 50 11.21 -2.23 5.40
C THR A 50 12.50 -2.16 4.55
N PHE A 51 13.40 -3.12 4.74
CA PHE A 51 14.61 -3.22 3.92
C PHE A 51 14.30 -3.51 2.44
N VAL A 52 13.32 -4.37 2.19
CA VAL A 52 12.84 -4.70 0.84
C VAL A 52 12.15 -3.51 0.16
N LEU A 53 11.37 -2.71 0.88
CA LEU A 53 10.74 -1.51 0.32
C LEU A 53 11.79 -0.47 -0.13
N LEU A 54 12.86 -0.31 0.66
CA LEU A 54 13.96 0.59 0.32
C LEU A 54 14.67 0.11 -0.95
N SER A 55 14.98 -1.18 -1.07
CA SER A 55 15.63 -1.74 -2.26
C SER A 55 14.72 -1.67 -3.50
N SER A 56 13.43 -1.97 -3.33
CA SER A 56 12.43 -1.90 -4.40
C SER A 56 12.27 -0.47 -4.93
N SER A 57 12.26 0.54 -4.05
CA SER A 57 12.14 1.95 -4.45
C SER A 57 13.29 2.42 -5.35
N VAL A 58 14.51 1.91 -5.13
CA VAL A 58 15.67 2.18 -6.00
C VAL A 58 15.48 1.54 -7.37
N ILE A 59 15.05 0.28 -7.42
CA ILE A 59 14.80 -0.47 -8.65
C ILE A 59 13.66 0.15 -9.47
N ILE A 60 12.59 0.57 -8.81
CA ILE A 60 11.43 1.24 -9.43
C ILE A 60 11.83 2.57 -10.06
N SER A 61 12.79 3.30 -9.46
CA SER A 61 13.32 4.53 -10.04
C SER A 61 14.00 4.30 -11.39
N LEU A 62 14.76 3.20 -11.55
CA LEU A 62 15.38 2.83 -12.82
C LEU A 62 14.36 2.32 -13.87
N LEU A 63 13.37 1.52 -13.45
CA LEU A 63 12.37 0.92 -14.33
C LEU A 63 11.25 1.89 -14.75
N ARG A 64 11.18 3.08 -14.14
CA ARG A 64 10.14 4.11 -14.41
C ARG A 64 9.98 4.45 -15.89
N LYS A 65 11.03 4.30 -16.71
CA LYS A 65 11.02 4.65 -18.14
C LYS A 65 10.39 3.60 -19.06
N VAL A 66 10.21 2.36 -18.59
CA VAL A 66 9.73 1.23 -19.40
C VAL A 66 8.22 0.97 -19.20
N ILE A 67 7.62 1.44 -18.10
CA ILE A 67 6.25 1.05 -17.72
C ILE A 67 5.17 1.96 -18.36
N PRO A 68 4.27 1.39 -19.20
CA PRO A 68 3.19 2.14 -19.86
C PRO A 68 2.16 2.70 -18.85
N HIS A 69 1.64 3.89 -19.13
CA HIS A 69 0.87 4.72 -18.20
C HIS A 69 -0.43 4.08 -17.69
N GLN A 70 -0.99 3.13 -18.42
CA GLN A 70 -2.27 2.47 -18.12
C GLN A 70 -2.16 1.44 -16.98
N VAL A 71 -0.98 0.83 -16.79
CA VAL A 71 -0.77 -0.26 -15.81
C VAL A 71 0.25 0.11 -14.73
N ARG A 72 0.64 1.39 -14.65
CA ARG A 72 1.70 1.85 -13.75
C ARG A 72 1.42 1.54 -12.28
N ILE A 73 0.18 1.70 -11.82
CA ILE A 73 -0.19 1.42 -10.43
C ILE A 73 -0.08 -0.09 -10.14
N ALA A 74 -0.64 -0.94 -11.00
CA ALA A 74 -0.57 -2.39 -10.86
C ALA A 74 0.87 -2.92 -10.96
N GLY A 75 1.67 -2.40 -11.90
CA GLY A 75 3.07 -2.80 -12.09
C GLY A 75 3.95 -2.49 -10.87
N TYR A 76 3.78 -1.32 -10.25
CA TYR A 76 4.52 -1.00 -9.02
C TYR A 76 4.14 -1.93 -7.87
N ILE A 77 2.85 -2.25 -7.72
CA ILE A 77 2.37 -3.19 -6.69
C ILE A 77 2.94 -4.59 -6.92
N VAL A 78 2.98 -5.07 -8.16
CA VAL A 78 3.54 -6.40 -8.48
C VAL A 78 5.04 -6.47 -8.17
N ILE A 79 5.81 -5.44 -8.52
CA ILE A 79 7.25 -5.39 -8.21
C ILE A 79 7.48 -5.47 -6.69
N ILE A 80 6.71 -4.70 -5.91
CA ILE A 80 6.77 -4.73 -4.45
C ILE A 80 6.37 -6.11 -3.91
N ALA A 81 5.28 -6.70 -4.44
CA ALA A 81 4.77 -8.00 -4.02
C ALA A 81 5.79 -9.13 -4.26
N THR A 82 6.39 -9.21 -5.45
CA THR A 82 7.41 -10.23 -5.75
C THR A 82 8.62 -10.16 -4.84
N PHE A 83 9.03 -8.95 -4.46
CA PHE A 83 10.15 -8.73 -3.57
C PHE A 83 9.81 -9.12 -2.12
N VAL A 84 8.60 -8.82 -1.67
CA VAL A 84 8.09 -9.26 -0.36
C VAL A 84 7.97 -10.78 -0.30
N THR A 85 7.47 -11.45 -1.34
CA THR A 85 7.38 -12.93 -1.39
C THR A 85 8.73 -13.64 -1.27
N VAL A 86 9.84 -12.97 -1.59
CA VAL A 86 11.19 -13.56 -1.40
C VAL A 86 11.70 -13.37 0.04
N ALA A 87 11.14 -12.39 0.77
CA ALA A 87 11.55 -12.06 2.12
C ALA A 87 10.63 -12.61 3.21
N ASP A 88 9.35 -12.86 2.88
CA ASP A 88 8.40 -13.68 3.62
C ASP A 88 8.77 -15.17 3.52
#